data_AF-X7EBW6-F1
#
_entry.id   AF-X7EBW6-F1
#
_cell.length_a   1.000
_cell.length_b   1.000
_cell.length_c   1.000
_cell.angle_alpha   90.00
_cell.angle_beta   90.00
_cell.angle_gamma   90.00
#
_symmetry.space_group_name_H-M   'P 1'
#
loop_
_entity.id
_entity.type
_entity.pdbx_description
1 polymer ?
#
loop_
_entity_poly.entity_id
_entity_poly.type
_entity_poly.pdbx_seq_one_letter_code
_entity_poly.pdbx_strand_id
1 'polypeptide(L)'
;MVTDNYKKYQNPSTLLLYISVDFFMPIALLCLLHFVFSNAPWSLFYTSAALLSVAFFVLGTESQGGYRNFNRYTISKNLQSTFNAWFLNRFLLLLTYFYLESVEFNNATKVITAWIVLTPLLIVLAKFKAYWIFRDKGMKKTHVAVIGNKYQFNEFEFFMLQGKC
;
A
#
# COMPACT_ATOMS: atom_id res chain seq x y z
N MET A 1 18.98 -3.23 27.50
CA MET A 1 18.01 -3.12 26.41
C MET A 1 18.78 -2.95 25.11
N VAL A 2 18.92 -4.01 24.32
CA VAL A 2 19.57 -3.94 23.01
C VAL A 2 18.59 -3.25 22.07
N THR A 3 18.89 -2.01 21.71
CA THR A 3 18.20 -1.31 20.63
C THR A 3 18.59 -2.01 19.34
N ASP A 4 17.72 -2.89 18.86
CA ASP A 4 17.81 -3.54 17.54
C ASP A 4 17.70 -2.49 16.43
N ASN A 5 18.78 -1.73 16.23
CA ASN A 5 19.01 -0.84 15.11
C ASN A 5 19.40 -1.65 13.87
N TYR A 6 18.63 -2.69 13.55
CA TYR A 6 18.68 -3.26 12.22
C TYR A 6 18.08 -2.22 11.28
N LYS A 7 18.94 -1.41 10.63
CA LYS A 7 18.60 -0.69 9.40
C LYS A 7 18.17 -1.74 8.38
N LYS A 8 16.89 -2.10 8.45
CA LYS A 8 16.26 -3.06 7.56
C LYS A 8 16.36 -2.45 6.17
N TYR A 9 17.01 -3.14 5.24
CA TYR A 9 17.10 -2.75 3.84
C TYR A 9 15.67 -2.62 3.27
N GLN A 10 15.08 -1.44 3.44
CA GLN A 10 13.88 -1.00 2.74
C GLN A 10 14.37 -0.39 1.45
N ASN A 11 14.08 -1.04 0.32
CA ASN A 11 14.32 -0.39 -0.95
C ASN A 11 13.33 0.78 -1.06
N PRO A 12 13.81 2.05 -1.11
CA PRO A 12 12.93 3.22 -1.17
C PRO A 12 11.99 3.15 -2.38
N SER A 13 12.41 2.52 -3.47
CA SER A 13 11.60 2.33 -4.67
C SER A 13 10.39 1.42 -4.43
N THR A 14 10.54 0.36 -3.61
CA THR A 14 9.41 -0.55 -3.29
C THR A 14 8.41 0.12 -2.37
N LEU A 15 8.89 0.94 -1.43
CA LEU A 15 8.04 1.76 -0.55
C LEU A 15 7.24 2.79 -1.36
N LEU A 16 7.91 3.54 -2.24
CA LEU A 16 7.26 4.52 -3.11
C LEU A 16 6.19 3.86 -3.98
N LEU A 17 6.48 2.70 -4.57
CA LEU A 17 5.50 1.99 -5.38
C LEU A 17 4.27 1.56 -4.56
N TYR A 18 4.46 1.12 -3.31
CA TYR A 18 3.36 0.77 -2.41
C TYR A 18 2.46 1.97 -2.12
N ILE A 19 3.06 3.12 -1.83
CA ILE A 19 2.33 4.38 -1.60
C ILE A 19 1.61 4.84 -2.87
N SER A 20 2.27 4.74 -4.03
CA SER A 20 1.66 5.08 -5.32
C SER A 20 0.45 4.19 -5.62
N VAL A 21 0.53 2.89 -5.35
CA VAL A 21 -0.62 1.98 -5.49
C VAL A 21 -1.79 2.43 -4.61
N ASP A 22 -1.52 2.76 -3.35
CA ASP A 22 -2.55 3.19 -2.39
C ASP A 22 -3.19 4.54 -2.76
N PHE A 23 -2.43 5.43 -3.41
CA PHE A 23 -2.91 6.72 -3.87
C PHE A 23 -3.71 6.62 -5.17
N PHE A 24 -3.17 5.95 -6.19
CA PHE A 24 -3.75 5.95 -7.53
C PHE A 24 -4.88 4.94 -7.70
N MET A 25 -4.86 3.79 -7.01
CA MET A 25 -5.86 2.74 -7.24
C MET A 25 -7.30 3.17 -6.92
N PRO A 26 -7.60 3.82 -5.78
CA PRO A 26 -8.96 4.28 -5.50
C PRO A 26 -9.47 5.24 -6.57
N ILE A 27 -8.64 6.17 -7.03
CA ILE A 27 -8.99 7.18 -8.04
C ILE A 27 -9.22 6.49 -9.40
N ALA A 28 -8.25 5.71 -9.86
CA ALA A 28 -8.29 5.06 -11.17
C ALA A 28 -9.50 4.12 -11.29
N LEU A 29 -9.81 3.37 -10.23
CA LEU A 29 -10.97 2.49 -10.23
C LEU A 29 -12.28 3.27 -10.25
N LEU A 30 -12.39 4.37 -9.50
CA LEU A 30 -13.60 5.19 -9.55
C LEU A 30 -13.81 5.79 -10.94
N CYS A 31 -12.75 6.31 -11.56
CA CYS A 31 -12.80 6.82 -12.93
C CYS A 31 -13.24 5.75 -13.93
N LEU A 32 -12.66 4.54 -13.84
CA LEU A 32 -13.03 3.43 -14.70
C LEU A 32 -14.48 3.02 -14.51
N LEU A 33 -14.94 2.87 -13.27
CA LEU A 33 -16.32 2.48 -12.98
C LEU A 33 -17.33 3.54 -13.42
N HIS A 34 -17.01 4.83 -13.23
CA HIS A 34 -17.85 5.91 -13.76
C HIS A 34 -17.92 5.83 -15.29
N PHE A 35 -16.79 5.68 -15.98
CA PHE A 35 -16.77 5.59 -17.44
C PHE A 35 -17.54 4.37 -17.99
N VAL A 36 -17.50 3.23 -17.29
CA VAL A 36 -18.16 1.99 -17.73
C VAL A 36 -19.65 1.96 -17.39
N PHE A 37 -20.05 2.49 -16.23
CA PHE A 37 -21.41 2.31 -15.70
C PHE A 37 -22.25 3.59 -15.65
N SER A 38 -21.67 4.77 -15.82
CA SER A 38 -22.37 6.06 -15.78
C SER A 38 -22.36 6.71 -17.16
N ASN A 39 -23.55 7.02 -17.67
CA ASN A 39 -23.71 7.90 -18.84
C ASN A 39 -23.83 9.38 -18.45
N ALA A 40 -23.82 9.69 -17.14
CA ALA A 40 -23.92 11.05 -16.63
C ALA A 40 -22.55 11.74 -16.59
N PRO A 41 -22.50 13.09 -16.67
CA PRO A 41 -21.25 13.83 -16.55
C PRO A 41 -20.59 13.62 -15.18
N TRP A 42 -19.27 13.79 -15.14
CA TRP A 42 -18.49 13.71 -13.91
C TRP A 42 -18.93 14.81 -12.93
N SER A 43 -19.49 14.40 -11.80
CA SER A 43 -19.93 15.31 -10.75
C SER A 43 -18.84 15.59 -9.71
N LEU A 44 -18.96 16.73 -9.03
CA LEU A 44 -18.06 17.10 -7.92
C LEU A 44 -18.04 16.05 -6.80
N PHE A 45 -19.15 15.32 -6.63
CA PHE A 45 -19.28 14.23 -5.67
C PHE A 45 -18.24 13.11 -5.89
N TYR A 46 -17.98 12.72 -7.14
CA TYR A 46 -16.97 11.69 -7.40
C TYR A 46 -15.56 12.19 -7.08
N THR A 47 -15.27 13.47 -7.36
CA THR A 47 -13.97 14.08 -7.01
C THR A 47 -13.77 14.14 -5.49
N SER A 48 -14.77 14.60 -4.74
CA SER A 48 -14.68 14.68 -3.27
C SER A 48 -14.57 13.29 -2.64
N ALA A 49 -15.36 12.30 -3.13
CA ALA A 49 -15.27 10.92 -2.70
C ALA A 49 -13.88 10.32 -2.96
N ALA A 50 -13.31 10.53 -4.15
CA ALA A 50 -11.97 10.06 -4.49
C ALA A 50 -10.89 10.66 -3.58
N LEU A 51 -10.91 11.99 -3.40
CA LEU A 51 -9.92 12.70 -2.59
C LEU A 51 -9.99 12.31 -1.11
N LEU A 52 -11.20 12.30 -0.53
CA LEU A 52 -11.40 11.87 0.85
C LEU A 52 -10.97 10.41 1.03
N SER A 53 -11.34 9.55 0.08
CA SER A 53 -10.96 8.14 0.13
C SER A 53 -9.46 7.93 0.16
N VAL A 54 -8.72 8.60 -0.72
CA VAL A 54 -7.27 8.51 -0.74
C VAL A 54 -6.67 9.04 0.56
N ALA A 55 -7.13 10.19 1.05
CA ALA A 55 -6.62 10.77 2.28
C ALA A 55 -6.81 9.81 3.48
N PHE A 56 -8.03 9.31 3.69
CA PHE A 56 -8.32 8.39 4.79
C PHE A 56 -7.62 7.05 4.64
N PHE A 57 -7.51 6.53 3.43
CA PHE A 57 -6.86 5.26 3.20
C PHE A 57 -5.34 5.34 3.46
N VAL A 58 -4.69 6.42 3.02
CA VAL A 58 -3.26 6.65 3.29
C VAL A 58 -3.01 6.85 4.79
N LEU A 59 -3.82 7.68 5.45
CA LEU A 59 -3.71 7.91 6.90
C LEU A 59 -3.99 6.64 7.70
N GLY A 60 -5.01 5.86 7.31
CA GLY A 60 -5.35 4.59 7.93
C GLY A 60 -4.29 3.51 7.73
N THR A 61 -3.58 3.55 6.59
CA THR A 61 -2.45 2.64 6.33
C THR A 61 -1.23 3.03 7.15
N GLU A 62 -0.92 4.34 7.27
CA GLU A 62 0.21 4.81 8.10
C GLU A 62 -0.05 4.62 9.60
N SER A 63 -1.27 4.84 10.09
CA SER A 63 -1.62 4.65 11.52
C SER A 63 -1.44 3.20 11.98
N GLN A 64 -1.62 2.24 11.06
CA GLN A 64 -1.36 0.82 11.29
C GLN A 64 0.11 0.41 11.06
N GLY A 65 0.97 1.38 10.72
CA GLY A 65 2.37 1.16 10.38
C GLY A 65 2.56 0.35 9.10
N GLY A 66 1.58 0.39 8.18
CA GLY A 66 1.60 -0.37 6.93
C GLY A 66 2.82 -0.05 6.06
N TYR A 67 3.19 1.22 5.95
CA TYR A 67 4.37 1.65 5.20
C TYR A 67 5.69 1.36 5.92
N ARG A 68 5.73 1.41 7.25
CA ARG A 68 6.94 1.12 8.03
C ARG A 68 7.27 -0.37 8.07
N ASN A 69 6.24 -1.22 8.08
CA ASN A 69 6.36 -2.67 8.27
C ASN A 69 6.00 -3.50 7.03
N PHE A 70 5.87 -2.91 5.85
CA PHE A 70 5.42 -3.61 4.63
C PHE A 70 6.23 -4.88 4.32
N ASN A 71 7.55 -4.87 4.59
CA ASN A 71 8.46 -6.01 4.37
C ASN A 71 8.57 -6.97 5.58
N ARG A 72 7.86 -6.70 6.69
CA ARG A 72 7.73 -7.63 7.84
C ARG A 72 6.40 -8.37 7.83
N TYR A 73 5.40 -7.81 7.17
CA TYR A 73 4.07 -8.36 7.16
C TYR A 73 3.97 -9.57 6.24
N THR A 74 3.42 -10.65 6.80
CA THR A 74 2.90 -11.75 6.00
C THR A 74 1.76 -11.23 5.12
N ILE A 75 1.46 -11.95 4.04
CA ILE A 75 0.37 -11.62 3.12
C ILE A 75 -0.95 -11.39 3.90
N SER A 76 -1.23 -12.24 4.89
CA SER A 76 -2.42 -12.11 5.75
C SER A 76 -2.47 -10.78 6.51
N LYS A 77 -1.34 -10.29 7.03
CA LYS A 77 -1.28 -9.05 7.81
C LYS A 77 -1.40 -7.81 6.92
N ASN A 78 -0.85 -7.86 5.71
CA ASN A 78 -1.06 -6.84 4.68
C ASN A 78 -2.53 -6.76 4.24
N LEU A 79 -3.17 -7.93 4.09
CA LEU A 79 -4.59 -8.04 3.78
C LEU A 79 -5.44 -7.40 4.88
N GLN A 80 -5.25 -7.85 6.12
CA GLN A 80 -5.97 -7.35 7.30
C GLN A 80 -5.83 -5.84 7.45
N SER A 81 -4.61 -5.31 7.29
CA SER A 81 -4.38 -3.87 7.43
C SER A 81 -5.07 -3.06 6.33
N THR A 82 -5.04 -3.54 5.09
CA THR A 82 -5.73 -2.93 3.95
C THR A 82 -7.25 -2.92 4.16
N PHE A 83 -7.83 -4.04 4.58
CA PHE A 83 -9.26 -4.13 4.87
C PHE A 83 -9.67 -3.25 6.04
N ASN A 84 -8.86 -3.18 7.11
CA ASN A 84 -9.13 -2.31 8.25
C ASN A 84 -9.08 -0.82 7.87
N ALA A 85 -8.07 -0.40 7.09
CA ALA A 85 -7.97 0.97 6.60
C ALA A 85 -9.14 1.32 5.67
N TRP A 86 -9.53 0.37 4.80
CA TRP A 86 -10.66 0.55 3.89
C TRP A 86 -12.02 0.58 4.61
N PHE A 87 -12.18 -0.18 5.70
CA PHE A 87 -13.42 -0.21 6.46
C PHE A 87 -13.75 1.14 7.08
N LEU A 88 -12.74 1.82 7.67
CA LEU A 88 -12.88 3.19 8.16
C LEU A 88 -13.29 4.15 7.04
N ASN A 89 -12.66 4.01 5.88
CA ASN A 89 -12.97 4.81 4.70
C ASN A 89 -14.42 4.58 4.21
N ARG A 90 -14.89 3.33 4.19
CA ARG A 90 -16.26 2.97 3.82
C ARG A 90 -17.30 3.63 4.73
N PHE A 91 -17.05 3.67 6.04
CA PHE A 91 -17.95 4.33 7.00
C PHE A 91 -18.08 5.84 6.73
N LEU A 92 -16.96 6.51 6.46
CA LEU A 92 -16.93 7.94 6.13
C LEU A 92 -17.61 8.25 4.80
N LEU A 93 -17.40 7.42 3.78
CA LEU A 93 -18.06 7.58 2.48
C LEU A 93 -19.57 7.36 2.56
N LEU A 94 -20.04 6.43 3.39
CA LEU A 94 -21.46 6.24 3.68
C LEU A 94 -22.08 7.46 4.36
N LEU A 95 -21.42 8.04 5.36
CA LEU A 95 -21.88 9.29 6.00
C LEU A 95 -21.93 10.44 5.01
N THR A 96 -20.92 10.55 4.14
CA THR A 96 -20.87 11.57 3.09
C THR A 96 -22.00 11.37 2.07
N TYR A 97 -22.30 10.13 1.70
CA TYR A 97 -23.40 9.76 0.80
C TYR A 97 -24.77 10.11 1.39
N PHE A 98 -25.03 9.78 2.66
CA PHE A 98 -26.27 10.16 3.36
C PHE A 98 -26.40 11.67 3.59
N TYR A 99 -25.31 12.42 3.67
CA TYR A 99 -25.38 13.88 3.80
C TYR A 99 -25.69 14.58 2.46
N LEU A 100 -25.31 13.97 1.34
CA LEU A 100 -25.46 14.52 -0.02
C LEU A 100 -26.72 14.02 -0.74
N GLU A 101 -27.71 13.54 0.02
CA GLU A 101 -28.91 12.76 -0.36
C GLU A 101 -29.95 13.48 -1.27
N SER A 102 -29.53 14.44 -2.08
CA SER A 102 -30.40 15.15 -3.04
C SER A 102 -30.15 14.80 -4.52
N VAL A 103 -29.21 13.91 -4.85
CA VAL A 103 -28.78 13.68 -6.23
C VAL A 103 -29.05 12.26 -6.72
N GLU A 104 -30.10 12.13 -7.52
CA GLU A 104 -30.47 11.04 -8.45
C GLU A 104 -29.98 9.61 -8.14
N PHE A 105 -30.91 8.83 -7.60
CA PHE A 105 -30.78 7.55 -6.90
C PHE A 105 -30.26 6.32 -7.69
N ASN A 106 -30.09 6.37 -9.02
CA ASN A 106 -29.98 5.12 -9.80
C ASN A 106 -28.61 4.80 -10.39
N ASN A 107 -27.89 5.79 -10.91
CA ASN A 107 -26.62 5.54 -11.60
C ASN A 107 -25.41 5.71 -10.68
N ALA A 108 -25.41 6.75 -9.84
CA ALA A 108 -24.31 7.02 -8.92
C ALA A 108 -24.15 5.91 -7.87
N THR A 109 -25.26 5.40 -7.34
CA THR A 109 -25.25 4.34 -6.31
C THR A 109 -24.63 3.05 -6.82
N LYS A 110 -24.85 2.69 -8.09
CA LYS A 110 -24.22 1.51 -8.72
C LYS A 110 -22.70 1.66 -8.80
N VAL A 111 -22.24 2.81 -9.30
CA VAL A 111 -20.80 3.11 -9.44
C VAL A 111 -20.11 3.08 -8.08
N ILE A 112 -20.66 3.79 -7.08
CA ILE A 112 -20.06 3.87 -5.74
C ILE A 112 -20.10 2.52 -5.03
N THR A 113 -21.18 1.75 -5.15
CA THR A 113 -21.27 0.43 -4.52
C THR A 113 -20.25 -0.53 -5.11
N ALA A 114 -20.14 -0.57 -6.44
CA ALA A 114 -19.11 -1.36 -7.11
C ALA A 114 -17.70 -0.92 -6.71
N TRP A 115 -17.46 0.40 -6.62
CA TRP A 115 -16.18 0.96 -6.22
C TRP A 115 -15.79 0.58 -4.80
N ILE A 116 -16.71 0.69 -3.84
CA ILE A 116 -16.49 0.34 -2.44
C ILE A 116 -16.11 -1.13 -2.26
N VAL A 117 -16.73 -2.03 -3.04
CA VAL A 117 -16.48 -3.48 -2.94
C VAL A 117 -15.18 -3.87 -3.66
N LEU A 118 -14.91 -3.31 -4.84
CA LEU A 118 -13.79 -3.72 -5.68
C LEU A 118 -12.45 -3.11 -5.26
N THR A 119 -12.45 -1.89 -4.71
CA THR A 119 -11.21 -1.18 -4.36
C THR A 119 -10.27 -1.97 -3.43
N PRO A 120 -10.70 -2.52 -2.27
CA PRO A 120 -9.77 -3.20 -1.36
C PRO A 120 -9.20 -4.46 -1.99
N LEU A 121 -9.98 -5.17 -2.81
CA LEU A 121 -9.53 -6.35 -3.54
C LEU A 121 -8.42 -5.98 -4.54
N LEU A 122 -8.63 -4.94 -5.33
CA LEU A 122 -7.65 -4.49 -6.33
C LEU A 122 -6.38 -3.94 -5.70
N ILE A 123 -6.48 -3.21 -4.59
CA ILE A 123 -5.30 -2.71 -3.86
C ILE A 123 -4.45 -3.88 -3.36
N VAL A 124 -5.07 -4.87 -2.73
CA VAL A 124 -4.36 -6.08 -2.27
C VAL A 124 -3.68 -6.79 -3.44
N LEU A 125 -4.39 -6.99 -4.56
CA LEU A 125 -3.82 -7.65 -5.74
C LEU A 125 -2.66 -6.86 -6.34
N ALA A 126 -2.77 -5.53 -6.39
CA ALA A 126 -1.70 -4.65 -6.86
C ALA A 126 -0.47 -4.72 -5.95
N LYS A 127 -0.66 -4.67 -4.63
CA LYS A 127 0.40 -4.85 -3.63
C LYS A 127 1.07 -6.21 -3.74
N PHE A 128 0.30 -7.25 -4.01
CA PHE A 128 0.81 -8.60 -4.22
C PHE A 128 1.65 -8.71 -5.50
N LYS A 129 1.17 -8.16 -6.63
CA LYS A 129 1.93 -8.10 -7.89
C LYS A 129 3.22 -7.30 -7.73
N ALA A 130 3.14 -6.13 -7.08
CA ALA A 130 4.30 -5.31 -6.74
C ALA A 130 5.33 -6.11 -5.94
N TYR A 131 4.89 -6.80 -4.89
CA TYR A 131 5.75 -7.65 -4.10
C TYR A 131 6.42 -8.74 -4.93
N TRP A 132 5.67 -9.44 -5.79
CA TRP A 132 6.23 -10.49 -6.66
C TRP A 132 7.28 -9.96 -7.63
N ILE A 133 7.00 -8.84 -8.30
CA ILE A 133 7.94 -8.22 -9.27
C ILE A 133 9.25 -7.82 -8.57
N PHE A 134 9.17 -7.29 -7.35
CA PHE A 134 10.37 -6.89 -6.60
C PHE A 134 11.07 -8.05 -5.89
N ARG A 135 10.35 -9.11 -5.51
CA ARG A 135 10.96 -10.33 -4.95
C ARG A 135 11.94 -10.95 -5.95
N ASP A 136 11.55 -10.99 -7.22
CA ASP A 136 12.37 -11.58 -8.28
C ASP A 136 13.64 -10.76 -8.56
N LYS A 137 13.58 -9.43 -8.39
CA LYS A 137 14.72 -8.52 -8.57
C LYS A 137 15.54 -8.27 -7.30
N GLY A 138 15.00 -8.55 -6.12
CA GLY A 138 15.50 -8.07 -4.82
C GLY A 138 16.28 -9.09 -4.00
N MET A 139 16.32 -10.36 -4.40
CA MET A 139 17.11 -11.38 -3.71
C MET A 139 18.58 -11.30 -4.12
N LYS A 140 19.27 -10.18 -3.83
CA LYS A 140 20.72 -10.27 -3.62
C LYS A 140 20.88 -11.17 -2.40
N LYS A 141 21.34 -12.41 -2.62
CA LYS A 141 21.65 -13.37 -1.55
C LYS A 141 22.55 -12.68 -0.54
N THR A 142 21.99 -12.33 0.62
CA THR A 142 22.77 -11.78 1.72
C THR A 142 23.59 -12.93 2.27
N HIS A 143 24.87 -12.98 1.91
CA HIS A 143 25.82 -13.90 2.53
C HIS A 143 26.10 -13.38 3.94
N VAL A 144 25.36 -13.90 4.91
CA VAL A 144 25.64 -13.64 6.32
C VAL A 144 26.72 -14.64 6.74
N ALA A 145 27.95 -14.16 6.89
CA ALA A 145 29.00 -14.92 7.54
C ALA A 145 28.73 -14.92 9.05
N VAL A 146 28.39 -16.09 9.61
CA VAL A 146 28.32 -16.27 11.06
C VAL A 146 29.73 -16.56 11.54
N ILE A 147 30.31 -15.60 12.22
CA ILE A 147 31.69 -15.65 12.66
C ILE A 147 31.70 -15.98 14.16
N GLY A 148 32.39 -17.05 14.54
CA GLY A 148 32.49 -17.49 15.94
C GLY A 148 33.21 -16.44 16.80
N ASN A 149 32.89 -16.39 18.09
CA ASN A 149 33.36 -15.39 19.07
C ASN A 149 34.90 -15.28 19.24
N LYS A 150 35.68 -16.10 18.55
CA LYS A 150 37.16 -16.09 18.56
C LYS A 150 37.79 -16.02 17.17
N TYR A 151 37.00 -15.74 16.14
CA TYR A 151 37.56 -15.60 14.80
C TYR A 151 38.40 -14.33 14.72
N GLN A 152 39.63 -14.48 14.26
CA GLN A 152 40.50 -13.37 13.93
C GLN A 152 40.50 -13.24 12.41
N PHE A 153 40.06 -12.08 11.93
CA PHE A 153 40.12 -11.77 10.51
C PHE A 153 41.57 -11.72 10.04
N ASN A 154 41.84 -12.28 8.87
CA ASN A 154 43.12 -12.08 8.20
C ASN A 154 43.17 -10.66 7.59
N GLU A 155 44.36 -10.11 7.37
CA GLU A 155 44.56 -8.80 6.74
C GLU A 155 43.81 -8.71 5.40
N PHE A 156 43.85 -9.77 4.60
CA PHE A 156 43.13 -9.86 3.32
C PHE A 156 41.61 -9.69 3.45
N GLU A 157 41.01 -10.28 4.48
CA GLU A 157 39.57 -10.18 4.73
C GLU A 157 39.19 -8.78 5.23
N PHE A 158 40.07 -8.17 6.01
CA PHE A 158 39.93 -6.79 6.47
C PHE A 158 39.97 -5.80 5.30
N PHE A 159 40.83 -6.03 4.31
CA PHE A 159 40.88 -5.25 3.07
C PHE A 159 39.58 -5.37 2.26
N MET A 160 39.03 -6.58 2.12
CA MET A 160 37.74 -6.78 1.44
C MET A 160 36.58 -6.10 2.15
N LEU A 161 36.56 -6.08 3.49
CA LEU A 161 35.50 -5.44 4.27
C LEU A 161 35.52 -3.91 4.18
N GLN A 162 36.68 -3.29 3.95
CA GLN A 162 36.80 -1.84 3.79
C GLN A 162 36.39 -1.34 2.41
N GLY A 163 36.04 -2.23 1.48
CA GLY A 163 35.60 -1.84 0.14
C GLY A 163 36.66 -1.08 -0.67
N LYS A 164 37.93 -1.19 -0.29
CA LYS A 164 39.07 -0.66 -1.03
C LYS A 164 39.57 -1.76 -1.99
N CYS A 165 38.82 -1.96 -3.07
CA CYS A 165 39.35 -2.58 -4.29
C CYS A 165 39.50 -1.49 -5.35
#